data_AF-A0A2A6ZZT4-F1
#
_entry.id   AF-A0A2A6ZZT4-F1
#
_cell.length_a   1.000
_cell.length_b   1.000
_cell.length_c   1.000
_cell.angle_alpha   90.00
_cell.angle_beta   90.00
_cell.angle_gamma   90.00
#
_symmetry.space_group_name_H-M   'P 1'
#
loop_
_entity.id
_entity.type
_entity.pdbx_description
1 polymer ?
#
loop_
_entity_poly.entity_id
_entity_poly.type
_entity_poly.pdbx_seq_one_letter_code
_entity_poly.pdbx_strand_id
1 'polypeptide(L)'
;ELARLLNYNGSYLNSIVQRRTGLCLFDYGMTFCFQKAERLLRETTLSVSEIALQLKFTNRTHFYELFRQKYSMTPQQWRKMQKSAEHSE
;
A
#
# COMPACT_ATOMS: atom_id res chain seq x y z
N GLU A 1 -16.87 -2.61 2.85
CA GLU A 1 -16.72 -4.05 2.50
C GLU A 1 -16.20 -4.91 3.65
N LEU A 2 -15.10 -4.57 4.34
CA LEU A 2 -14.56 -5.35 5.47
C LEU A 2 -15.53 -5.55 6.66
N ALA A 3 -16.33 -4.54 7.02
CA ALA A 3 -17.33 -4.64 8.10
C ALA A 3 -18.46 -5.64 7.81
N ARG A 4 -18.77 -5.88 6.53
CA ARG A 4 -19.78 -6.86 6.10
C ARG A 4 -19.24 -8.30 6.11
N LEU A 5 -17.94 -8.48 5.84
CA LEU A 5 -17.29 -9.79 5.84
C LEU A 5 -16.97 -10.30 7.25
N LEU A 6 -16.74 -9.40 8.20
CA LEU A 6 -16.35 -9.75 9.58
C LEU A 6 -17.48 -9.64 10.59
N ASN A 7 -18.69 -9.25 10.17
CA ASN A 7 -19.87 -9.10 11.05
C ASN A 7 -19.61 -8.22 12.30
N TYR A 8 -18.66 -7.29 12.21
CA TYR A 8 -18.28 -6.37 13.28
C TYR A 8 -18.36 -4.93 12.78
N ASN A 9 -18.97 -4.07 13.60
CA ASN A 9 -19.15 -2.65 13.32
C ASN A 9 -17.78 -1.99 13.07
N GLY A 10 -17.61 -1.30 11.94
CA GLY A 10 -16.33 -0.75 11.49
C GLY A 10 -15.65 0.14 12.53
N SER A 11 -16.42 0.84 13.35
CA SER A 11 -15.91 1.66 14.46
C SER A 11 -15.31 0.83 15.61
N TYR A 12 -15.85 -0.36 15.88
CA TYR A 12 -15.34 -1.26 16.92
C TYR A 12 -14.02 -1.91 16.52
N LEU A 13 -13.93 -2.36 15.26
CA LEU A 13 -12.71 -2.89 14.67
C LEU A 13 -11.61 -1.81 14.61
N ASN A 14 -11.96 -0.59 14.22
CA ASN A 14 -11.02 0.54 14.22
C ASN A 14 -10.52 0.84 15.65
N SER A 15 -11.43 0.85 16.64
CA SER A 15 -11.07 1.06 18.05
C SER A 15 -10.15 -0.04 18.61
N ILE A 16 -10.34 -1.30 18.22
CA ILE A 16 -9.48 -2.41 18.64
C ILE A 16 -8.08 -2.27 18.01
N VAL A 17 -8.01 -2.05 16.71
CA VAL A 17 -6.73 -1.91 16.00
C VAL A 17 -5.97 -0.70 16.52
N GLN A 18 -6.67 0.42 16.74
CA GLN A 18 -6.07 1.63 17.26
C GLN A 18 -5.59 1.48 18.71
N ARG A 19 -6.30 0.73 19.56
CA ARG A 19 -5.79 0.38 20.91
C ARG A 19 -4.56 -0.51 20.88
N ARG A 20 -4.46 -1.42 19.91
CA ARG A 20 -3.35 -2.39 19.85
C ARG A 20 -2.13 -1.89 19.09
N THR A 21 -2.32 -1.05 18.08
CA THR A 21 -1.26 -0.63 17.14
C THR A 21 -1.03 0.89 17.15
N GLY A 22 -1.93 1.67 17.76
CA GLY A 22 -1.90 3.14 17.69
C GLY A 22 -2.40 3.72 16.36
N LEU A 23 -2.61 2.89 15.33
CA LEU A 23 -3.01 3.29 13.99
C LEU A 23 -4.47 2.97 13.74
N CYS A 24 -5.13 3.76 12.87
CA CYS A 24 -6.46 3.39 12.44
C CYS A 24 -6.39 2.16 11.51
N LEU A 25 -7.48 1.39 11.46
CA LEU A 25 -7.61 0.18 10.63
C LEU A 25 -7.29 0.45 9.16
N PHE A 26 -7.65 1.63 8.65
CA PHE A 26 -7.32 2.04 7.29
C PHE A 26 -5.80 2.18 7.11
N ASP A 27 -5.10 2.90 7.99
CA ASP A 27 -3.65 3.08 7.92
C ASP A 27 -2.89 1.75 8.10
N TYR A 28 -3.41 0.89 8.97
CA TYR A 28 -2.86 -0.44 9.19
C TYR A 28 -3.01 -1.31 7.93
N GLY A 29 -4.21 -1.38 7.35
CA GLY A 29 -4.46 -2.09 6.09
C GLY A 29 -3.63 -1.52 4.94
N MET A 30 -3.49 -0.19 4.91
CA MET A 30 -2.68 0.52 3.92
C MET A 30 -1.21 0.12 3.98
N THR A 31 -0.69 -0.20 5.16
CA THR A 31 0.68 -0.71 5.31
C THR A 31 0.89 -2.04 4.58
N PHE A 32 -0.05 -2.97 4.67
CA PHE A 32 0.01 -4.24 3.92
C PHE A 32 -0.17 -4.02 2.41
N CYS A 33 -1.07 -3.11 2.01
CA CYS A 33 -1.22 -2.74 0.60
C CYS A 33 0.10 -2.21 0.03
N PHE A 34 0.81 -1.37 0.77
CA PHE A 34 2.09 -0.83 0.33
C PHE A 34 3.22 -1.86 0.32
N GLN A 35 3.29 -2.76 1.30
CA GLN A 35 4.23 -3.89 1.25
C GLN A 35 4.00 -4.77 0.02
N LYS A 36 2.73 -5.00 -0.35
CA LYS A 36 2.40 -5.73 -1.58
C LYS A 36 2.75 -4.93 -2.83
N ALA A 37 2.51 -3.62 -2.84
CA ALA A 37 2.91 -2.72 -3.93
C ALA A 37 4.42 -2.79 -4.16
N GLU A 38 5.20 -2.72 -3.09
CA GLU A 38 6.65 -2.81 -3.07
C GLU A 38 7.16 -4.12 -3.70
N ARG A 39 6.59 -5.24 -3.24
CA ARG A 39 6.88 -6.56 -3.78
C ARG A 39 6.58 -6.65 -5.28
N LEU A 40 5.43 -6.16 -5.72
CA LEU A 40 5.05 -6.15 -7.13
C LEU A 40 5.96 -5.23 -7.96
N LEU A 41 6.38 -4.08 -7.41
CA LEU A 41 7.29 -3.16 -8.09
C LEU A 41 8.68 -3.78 -8.33
N ARG A 42 9.14 -4.64 -7.41
CA ARG A 42 10.42 -5.35 -7.48
C ARG A 42 10.35 -6.61 -8.34
N GLU A 43 9.40 -7.49 -8.05
CA GLU A 43 9.32 -8.84 -8.64
C GLU A 43 8.68 -8.86 -10.03
N THR A 44 8.01 -7.77 -10.44
CA THR A 44 7.28 -7.73 -11.71
C THR A 44 7.62 -6.51 -12.56
N THR A 45 7.37 -6.64 -13.86
CA THR A 45 7.47 -5.55 -14.84
C THR A 45 6.18 -4.76 -15.02
N LEU A 46 5.13 -5.06 -14.22
CA LEU A 46 3.83 -4.40 -14.29
C LEU A 46 3.96 -2.88 -14.20
N SER A 47 3.15 -2.16 -14.95
CA SER A 47 3.06 -0.71 -14.81
C SER A 47 2.52 -0.32 -13.44
N VAL A 48 2.85 0.88 -12.98
CA VAL A 48 2.32 1.44 -11.72
C VAL A 48 0.78 1.47 -11.75
N SER A 49 0.21 1.71 -12.93
CA SER A 49 -1.24 1.69 -13.17
C SER A 49 -1.87 0.31 -12.93
N GLU A 50 -1.21 -0.77 -13.35
CA GLU A 50 -1.67 -2.14 -13.13
C GLU A 50 -1.54 -2.56 -11.67
N ILE A 51 -0.45 -2.14 -11.00
CA ILE A 51 -0.24 -2.39 -9.57
C ILE A 51 -1.32 -1.67 -8.75
N ALA A 52 -1.62 -0.41 -9.06
CA ALA A 52 -2.71 0.32 -8.42
C ALA A 52 -4.06 -0.41 -8.61
N LEU A 53 -4.32 -0.93 -9.81
CA LEU A 53 -5.54 -1.68 -10.11
C LEU A 53 -5.61 -3.02 -9.34
N GLN A 54 -4.50 -3.76 -9.24
CA GLN A 54 -4.42 -5.00 -8.45
C GLN A 54 -4.67 -4.76 -6.96
N LEU A 55 -4.21 -3.61 -6.46
CA LEU A 55 -4.43 -3.15 -5.09
C LEU A 55 -5.81 -2.52 -4.89
N LYS A 56 -6.69 -2.60 -5.89
CA LYS A 56 -8.08 -2.10 -5.87
C LYS A 56 -8.18 -0.58 -5.70
N PHE A 57 -7.14 0.18 -6.06
CA PHE A 57 -7.25 1.63 -6.18
C PHE A 57 -7.99 1.98 -7.47
N THR A 58 -9.13 2.65 -7.34
CA THR A 58 -9.88 3.22 -8.46
C THR A 58 -9.24 4.51 -8.97
N ASN A 59 -8.57 5.26 -8.09
CA ASN A 59 -7.90 6.51 -8.43
C ASN A 59 -6.37 6.36 -8.33
N ARG A 60 -5.69 6.48 -9.48
CA ARG A 60 -4.22 6.42 -9.57
C ARG A 60 -3.55 7.58 -8.85
N THR A 61 -4.08 8.80 -8.98
CA THR A 61 -3.54 9.99 -8.32
C THR A 61 -3.49 9.80 -6.81
N HIS A 62 -4.57 9.27 -6.25
CA HIS A 62 -4.64 8.95 -4.81
C HIS A 62 -3.59 7.92 -4.40
N PHE A 63 -3.37 6.87 -5.21
CA PHE A 63 -2.29 5.91 -4.98
C PHE A 63 -0.91 6.57 -5.02
N TYR A 64 -0.64 7.45 -5.99
CA TYR A 64 0.64 8.17 -6.11
C TYR A 64 0.89 9.07 -4.90
N GLU A 65 -0.12 9.82 -4.45
CA GLU A 65 -0.02 10.69 -3.27
C GLU A 65 0.29 9.90 -2.01
N LEU A 66 -0.46 8.82 -1.75
CA LEU A 66 -0.23 7.97 -0.58
C LEU A 66 1.12 7.25 -0.64
N PHE A 67 1.54 6.77 -1.82
CA PHE A 67 2.85 6.14 -1.99
C PHE A 67 3.98 7.14 -1.72
N ARG A 68 3.85 8.36 -2.27
CA ARG A 68 4.82 9.45 -2.03
C ARG A 68 4.82 9.88 -0.57
N GLN A 69 3.67 9.88 0.11
CA GLN A 69 3.61 10.19 1.54
C GLN A 69 4.35 9.15 2.37
N LYS A 70 4.26 7.87 2.00
CA LYS A 70 4.90 6.77 2.74
C LYS A 70 6.41 6.61 2.45
N TYR A 71 6.81 6.74 1.18
CA TYR A 71 8.18 6.46 0.73
C TYR A 71 8.95 7.72 0.32
N SER A 72 8.34 8.90 0.40
CA SER A 72 8.91 10.19 -0.04
C SER A 72 9.32 10.26 -1.51
N MET A 73 8.93 9.27 -2.32
CA MET A 73 9.31 9.14 -3.74
C MET A 73 8.18 8.51 -4.55
N THR A 74 8.24 8.61 -5.87
CA THR A 74 7.25 7.98 -6.75
C THR A 74 7.50 6.47 -6.90
N PRO A 75 6.47 5.65 -7.20
CA PRO A 75 6.63 4.23 -7.48
C PRO A 75 7.66 3.92 -8.58
N GLN A 76 7.75 4.79 -9.61
CA GLN A 76 8.75 4.66 -10.67
C GLN A 76 10.16 4.95 -10.16
N GLN A 77 10.35 6.00 -9.38
CA GLN A 77 11.64 6.32 -8.76
C GLN A 77 12.08 5.19 -7.83
N TRP A 78 11.16 4.68 -7.01
CA TRP A 78 11.41 3.55 -6.13
C TRP A 78 11.87 2.31 -6.90
N ARG A 79 11.15 1.94 -7.98
CA ARG A 79 11.56 0.82 -8.85
C ARG A 79 12.95 1.03 -9.46
N LYS A 80 13.27 2.24 -9.90
CA LYS A 80 14.60 2.56 -10.46
C LYS A 80 15.70 2.40 -9.40
N MET A 81 15.46 2.90 -8.19
CA MET A 81 16.40 2.82 -7.07
C MET A 81 16.72 1.37 -6.69
N GLN A 82 15.70 0.50 -6.63
CA GLN A 82 15.89 -0.92 -6.31
C GLN A 82 16.70 -1.66 -7.38
N LYS A 83 16.43 -1.40 -8.66
CA LYS A 83 17.20 -2.01 -9.75
C LYS A 83 18.67 -1.60 -9.76
N SER A 84 18.97 -0.35 -9.37
CA SER A 84 20.36 0.12 -9.22
C SER A 84 21.06 -0.49 -8.00
N ALA A 85 20.33 -0.76 -6.92
CA ALA A 85 20.88 -1.43 -5.74
C ALA A 85 21.26 -2.89 -6.04
N GLU A 86 20.41 -3.62 -6.78
CA GLU A 86 20.67 -5.03 -7.17
C GLU A 86 21.82 -5.20 -8.18
N HIS A 87 22.20 -4.17 -8.95
CA HIS A 87 23.33 -4.24 -9.90
C HIS A 87 24.68 -3.86 -9.27
N SER A 88 24.70 -3.49 -7.98
CA SER A 88 25.93 -3.10 -7.27
C SER A 88 26.45 -4.18 -6.31
N GLU A 89 25.85 -5.38 -6.32
CA GLU A 89 26.28 -6.57 -5.55
C GLU A 89 26.83 -7.67 -6.46
#